data_AF-A0A958L6E1-F1
#
_entry.id   AF-A0A958L6E1-F1
#
_cell.length_a   1.000
_cell.length_b   1.000
_cell.length_c   1.000
_cell.angle_alpha   90.00
_cell.angle_beta   90.00
_cell.angle_gamma   90.00
#
_symmetry.space_group_name_H-M   'P 1'
#
loop_
_entity.id
_entity.type
_entity.pdbx_description
1 polymer ?
#
loop_
_entity_poly.entity_id
_entity_poly.type
_entity_poly.pdbx_seq_one_letter_code
_entity_poly.pdbx_strand_id
1 'polypeptide(L)' 'MAKRIYVEDLSKHIGEKVELKGWVYNKRGSKKIKFLIFRDGTGLLQCVYFKGECEEASFNLFDELNQETTVKVTGV' A
#
# COMPACT_ATOMS: atom_id res chain seq x y z
N MET A 1 -12.74 1.29 13.84
CA MET A 1 -11.68 0.40 13.32
C MET A 1 -12.01 0.10 11.87
N ALA A 2 -11.10 0.34 10.92
CA ALA A 2 -11.34 0.01 9.51
C ALA A 2 -11.40 -1.51 9.33
N LYS A 3 -12.34 -2.01 8.53
CA LYS A 3 -12.46 -3.43 8.21
C LYS A 3 -11.28 -3.83 7.31
N ARG A 4 -10.55 -4.87 7.69
CA ARG A 4 -9.48 -5.43 6.84
C ARG A 4 -10.12 -6.00 5.58
N ILE A 5 -9.64 -5.58 4.41
CA ILE A 5 -10.01 -6.13 3.10
C ILE A 5 -8.83 -6.94 2.55
N TYR A 6 -9.12 -7.94 1.72
CA TYR A 6 -8.14 -8.73 1.00
C TYR A 6 -8.01 -8.23 -0.44
N VAL A 7 -6.86 -8.47 -1.07
CA VAL A 7 -6.59 -8.03 -2.45
C VAL A 7 -7.63 -8.61 -3.43
N GLU A 8 -8.07 -9.85 -3.23
CA GLU A 8 -9.12 -10.48 -4.06
C GLU A 8 -10.49 -9.77 -4.01
N ASP A 9 -10.81 -9.10 -2.89
CA ASP A 9 -12.10 -8.45 -2.68
C ASP A 9 -12.13 -6.97 -3.11
N LEU A 10 -10.99 -6.40 -3.53
CA LEU A 10 -10.88 -4.97 -3.85
C LEU A 10 -11.80 -4.51 -4.99
N SER A 11 -12.15 -5.41 -5.91
CA SER A 11 -13.10 -5.13 -6.99
C SER A 11 -14.47 -4.67 -6.50
N LYS A 12 -14.84 -5.02 -5.25
CA LYS A 12 -16.11 -4.64 -4.61
C LYS A 12 -16.05 -3.28 -3.91
N HIS A 13 -14.87 -2.66 -3.83
CA HIS A 13 -14.59 -1.49 -2.99
C HIS A 13 -13.98 -0.31 -3.78
N ILE A 14 -14.38 -0.18 -5.05
CA ILE A 14 -13.85 0.87 -5.94
C ILE A 14 -14.26 2.25 -5.43
N GLY A 15 -13.27 3.13 -5.22
CA GLY A 15 -13.49 4.49 -4.73
C GLY A 15 -13.75 4.59 -3.23
N GLU A 16 -13.65 3.48 -2.50
CA GLU A 16 -13.79 3.46 -1.04
C GLU A 16 -12.43 3.46 -0.35
N LYS A 17 -12.36 4.08 0.83
CA LYS A 17 -11.16 4.02 1.67
C LYS A 17 -11.07 2.65 2.34
N VAL A 18 -10.07 1.86 1.98
CA VAL A 18 -9.85 0.49 2.48
C VAL A 18 -8.57 0.37 3.31
N GLU A 19 -8.54 -0.61 4.22
CA GLU A 19 -7.33 -1.00 4.97
C GLU A 19 -6.88 -2.41 4.56
N LEU A 20 -5.61 -2.51 4.15
CA LEU A 20 -4.96 -3.74 3.73
C LEU A 20 -3.83 -4.09 4.72
N LYS A 21 -3.62 -5.39 4.96
CA LYS A 21 -2.56 -5.91 5.84
C LYS A 21 -1.86 -7.09 5.17
N GLY A 22 -0.55 -7.01 5.06
CA GLY A 22 0.26 -7.95 4.30
C GLY A 22 1.72 -7.55 4.28
N TRP A 23 2.40 -7.85 3.17
CA TRP A 23 3.85 -7.74 3.05
C TRP A 23 4.25 -6.94 1.81
N VAL A 24 5.44 -6.35 1.88
CA VAL A 24 6.11 -5.74 0.74
C VAL A 24 6.65 -6.84 -0.17
N TYR A 25 6.07 -6.99 -1.36
CA TYR A 25 6.61 -7.89 -2.39
C TYR A 25 7.78 -7.24 -3.13
N ASN A 26 7.63 -5.96 -3.50
CA ASN A 26 8.66 -5.16 -4.16
C ASN A 26 8.36 -3.68 -3.94
N LYS A 27 9.37 -2.81 -4.07
CA LYS A 27 9.19 -1.36 -4.04
C LYS A 27 10.07 -0.69 -5.07
N ARG A 28 9.56 0.36 -5.71
CA ARG A 28 10.34 1.25 -6.57
C ARG A 28 9.80 2.67 -6.45
N GLY A 29 10.63 3.67 -6.71
CA GLY A 29 10.16 5.05 -6.61
C GLY A 29 11.21 6.07 -6.98
N SER A 30 10.75 7.31 -7.11
CA SER A 30 11.56 8.51 -7.29
C SER A 30 11.13 9.54 -6.24
N LYS A 31 11.80 10.70 -6.20
CA LYS A 31 11.55 11.74 -5.18
C LYS A 31 10.12 12.29 -5.16
N LYS A 32 9.32 12.09 -6.22
CA LYS A 32 7.94 12.60 -6.35
C LYS A 32 6.85 11.53 -6.27
N ILE A 33 7.17 10.28 -6.62
CA ILE A 33 6.21 9.18 -6.74
C ILE A 33 6.86 7.87 -6.31
N LYS A 34 6.14 7.07 -5.53
CA LYS A 34 6.61 5.79 -5.01
C LYS A 34 5.56 4.71 -5.27
N PHE A 35 6.02 3.53 -5.65
CA PHE A 35 5.21 2.38 -6.02
C PHE A 35 5.56 1.21 -5.11
N LEU A 36 4.59 0.81 -4.29
CA LEU A 36 4.68 -0.39 -3.48
C LEU A 36 3.94 -1.51 -4.20
N ILE A 37 4.60 -2.63 -4.43
CA ILE A 37 3.91 -3.89 -4.76
C ILE A 37 3.66 -4.60 -3.44
N PHE A 38 2.39 -4.66 -3.06
CA PHE A 38 1.89 -5.26 -1.84
C PHE A 38 1.37 -6.67 -2.11
N ARG A 39 1.52 -7.58 -1.15
CA ARG A 39 0.94 -8.93 -1.18
C ARG A 39 0.30 -9.28 0.15
N ASP A 40 -0.83 -9.98 0.14
CA ASP A 40 -1.49 -10.46 1.37
C ASP A 40 -1.76 -11.98 1.37
N GLY A 41 -1.27 -12.68 0.35
CA GLY A 41 -1.50 -14.11 0.12
C GLY A 41 -2.63 -14.41 -0.88
N THR A 42 -3.52 -13.45 -1.12
CA THR A 42 -4.64 -13.58 -2.07
C THR A 42 -4.31 -12.99 -3.44
N GLY A 43 -3.37 -12.04 -3.50
CA GLY A 43 -2.90 -11.47 -4.75
C GLY A 43 -1.77 -10.45 -4.57
N LEU A 44 -1.43 -9.80 -5.68
CA LEU A 44 -0.51 -8.66 -5.72
C LEU A 44 -1.29 -7.38 -6.04
N LEU A 45 -0.97 -6.30 -5.36
CA LEU A 45 -1.57 -4.98 -5.57
C LEU A 45 -0.48 -3.92 -5.71
N GLN A 46 -0.65 -3.00 -6.67
CA GLN A 46 0.19 -1.82 -6.75
C GLN A 46 -0.43 -0.67 -5.96
N CYS A 47 0.23 -0.25 -4.88
CA CYS A 47 -0.10 0.97 -4.15
C CYS A 47 0.78 2.13 -4.65
N VAL A 48 0.17 3.27 -4.96
CA VAL A 48 0.85 4.45 -5.48
C VAL A 48 0.83 5.55 -4.43
N TYR A 49 1.99 6.13 -4.15
CA TYR A 49 2.17 7.22 -3.21
C TYR A 49 2.68 8.45 -3.97
N PHE A 50 1.91 9.53 -3.98
CA PHE A 50 2.30 10.81 -4.54
C PHE A 50 2.68 11.78 -3.44
N LYS A 51 3.83 12.45 -3.60
CA LYS A 51 4.25 13.50 -2.68
C LYS A 51 3.23 14.65 -2.71
N GLY A 52 2.59 14.91 -1.57
CA GLY A 52 1.54 15.93 -1.41
C GLY A 52 0.11 15.37 -1.33
N GLU A 53 -0.12 14.12 -1.78
CA GLU A 53 -1.43 13.46 -1.65
C GLU A 53 -1.45 12.40 -0.53
N CYS A 54 -0.28 11.91 -0.13
CA CYS A 54 -0.13 11.05 1.04
C CYS A 54 0.51 11.80 2.22
N GLU A 55 0.31 11.29 3.43
CA GLU A 55 0.99 11.79 4.63
C GLU A 55 2.52 11.73 4.47
N GLU A 56 3.20 12.80 4.88
CA GLU A 56 4.65 12.91 4.73
C GLU A 56 5.39 11.80 5.51
N ALA A 57 4.88 11.46 6.70
CA ALA A 57 5.39 10.34 7.50
C ALA A 57 5.31 9.00 6.75
N SER A 58 4.19 8.73 6.09
CA SER A 58 4.01 7.52 5.27
C SER A 58 4.94 7.51 4.05
N PHE A 59 5.14 8.67 3.42
CA PHE A 59 6.06 8.79 2.29
C PHE A 59 7.51 8.57 2.70
N ASN A 60 7.93 9.08 3.86
CA ASN A 60 9.28 8.89 4.38
C ASN A 60 9.51 7.43 4.81
N LEU A 61 8.54 6.83 5.52
CA LEU A 61 8.59 5.43 5.96
C LEU A 61 8.78 4.45 4.78
N PHE A 62 8.25 4.79 3.59
CA PHE A 62 8.44 3.98 2.39
C PHE A 62 9.92 3.68 2.08
N ASP A 63 10.82 4.64 2.35
CA ASP A 63 12.25 4.46 2.06
C ASP A 63 12.89 3.40 2.96
N GLU A 64 12.31 3.14 4.13
CA GLU A 64 12.78 2.13 5.10
C GLU A 64 12.22 0.73 4.82
N LEU A 65 11.14 0.62 4.03
CA LEU A 65 10.50 -0.67 3.74
C LEU A 65 11.45 -1.63 3.01
N ASN A 66 11.59 -2.87 3.47
CA ASN A 66 12.33 -3.91 2.77
C ASN A 66 11.38 -4.99 2.24
N GLN A 67 11.88 -5.83 1.34
CA GLN A 67 11.12 -7.01 0.91
C GLN A 67 10.71 -7.84 2.13
N GLU A 68 9.49 -8.39 2.12
CA GLU A 68 8.89 -9.15 3.22
C GLU A 68 8.63 -8.35 4.51
N THR A 69 8.76 -7.02 4.49
CA THR A 69 8.32 -6.18 5.62
C THR A 69 6.80 -6.27 5.76
N THR A 70 6.31 -6.57 6.97
CA THR A 70 4.87 -6.53 7.27
C THR A 70 4.40 -5.09 7.32
N VAL A 71 3.40 -4.75 6.51
CA VAL A 71 2.86 -3.40 6.39
C VAL A 71 1.35 -3.39 6.50
N LYS A 72 0.85 -2.24 6.96
CA LYS A 72 -0.57 -1.89 6.91
C LYS A 72 -0.72 -0.68 6.02
N VAL A 73 -1.51 -0.81 4.96
CA VAL A 73 -1.72 0.25 3.97
C VAL A 73 -3.17 0.69 4.04
N THR A 74 -3.40 2.00 3.98
CA THR A 74 -4.73 2.58 3.89
C THR A 74 -4.75 3.56 2.73
N GLY A 75 -5.74 3.46 1.86
CA GLY A 75 -5.84 4.24 0.64
C GLY A 75 -7.22 4.11 0.02
N VAL A 76 -7.41 4.81 -1.10
CA VAL A 76 -8.60 4.74 -1.97
C VAL A 76 -8.15 4.18 -3.32
#